data_AF-A0A6B3TM84-F1
#
_entry.id   AF-A0A6B3TM84-F1
#
_cell.length_a   1.000
_cell.length_b   1.000
_cell.length_c   1.000
_cell.angle_alpha   90.00
_cell.angle_beta   90.00
_cell.angle_gamma   90.00
#
_symmetry.space_group_name_H-M   'P 1'
#
loop_
_entity.id
_entity.type
_entity.pdbx_description
1 polymer ?
#
loop_
_entity_poly.entity_id
_entity_poly.type
_entity_poly.pdbx_seq_one_letter_code
_entity_poly.pdbx_strand_id
1 'polypeptide(L)' 'MGNTCRYVVNALGKGGETYYTQCKDKQELKKWIADNQDKLIMDELKITDKNQNPLLKLLGIKKFY' A
#
# COMPACT_ATOMS: atom_id res chain seq x y z
N MET A 1 11.69 14.45 -15.04
CA MET A 1 11.64 13.09 -14.48
C MET A 1 10.46 13.03 -13.53
N GLY A 2 9.28 12.65 -14.04
CA GLY A 2 8.04 12.64 -13.26
C GLY A 2 8.00 11.43 -12.34
N ASN A 3 8.10 11.66 -11.04
CA ASN A 3 7.91 10.61 -10.03
C ASN A 3 6.41 10.29 -9.93
N THR A 4 5.88 9.53 -10.87
CA THR A 4 4.48 9.06 -10.88
C THR A 4 4.33 7.81 -10.03
N CYS A 5 4.66 7.90 -8.74
CA CYS A 5 4.28 6.86 -7.79
C CYS A 5 2.78 6.98 -7.50
N ARG A 6 2.01 5.96 -7.89
CA ARG A 6 0.56 5.92 -7.68
C ARG A 6 0.20 5.38 -6.31
N TYR A 7 0.93 4.39 -5.80
CA TYR A 7 0.64 3.75 -4.52
C TYR A 7 1.71 4.09 -3.50
N VAL A 8 1.30 4.38 -2.27
CA VAL A 8 2.18 4.51 -1.11
C VAL A 8 1.81 3.41 -0.14
N VAL A 9 2.80 2.64 0.29
CA VAL A 9 2.62 1.51 1.20
C VAL A 9 3.29 1.85 2.52
N ASN A 10 2.51 1.75 3.60
CA ASN A 10 2.98 1.77 4.97
C ASN A 10 2.63 0.41 5.57
N ALA A 11 3.59 -0.27 6.17
CA ALA A 11 3.35 -1.56 6.80
C ALA A 11 4.19 -1.72 8.06
N LEU A 12 3.73 -2.55 8.99
CA LEU A 12 4.50 -2.99 10.15
C LEU A 12 5.03 -4.40 9.91
N GLY A 13 6.27 -4.63 10.29
CA GLY A 13 6.89 -5.94 10.32
C GLY A 13 6.60 -6.67 11.63
N LYS A 14 6.65 -7.99 11.58
CA LYS A 14 6.51 -8.86 12.74
C LYS A 14 7.63 -8.64 13.77
N GLY A 15 8.79 -8.12 13.34
CA GLY A 15 9.91 -7.77 14.21
C GLY A 15 9.83 -6.37 14.83
N GLY A 16 8.72 -5.64 14.61
CA GLY A 16 8.57 -4.25 15.06
C GLY A 16 9.19 -3.22 14.13
N GLU A 17 9.71 -3.63 12.97
CA GLU A 17 10.16 -2.69 11.94
C GLU A 17 9.00 -2.03 11.19
N THR A 18 9.23 -0.86 10.60
CA THR A 18 8.25 -0.14 9.79
C THR A 18 8.72 -0.07 8.34
N TYR A 19 7.87 -0.47 7.41
CA TYR A 19 8.13 -0.41 5.98
C TYR A 19 7.40 0.78 5.35
N TYR A 20 8.13 1.60 4.62
CA TYR A 20 7.59 2.68 3.80
C TYR A 20 8.11 2.54 2.38
N THR A 21 7.23 2.31 1.42
CA THR A 21 7.60 2.22 0.00
C THR A 21 6.59 2.91 -0.90
N GLN A 22 7.02 3.25 -2.12
CA GLN A 22 6.19 3.83 -3.14
C GLN A 22 6.22 2.95 -4.39
N CYS A 23 5.05 2.62 -4.92
CA CYS A 23 4.92 1.83 -6.13
C CYS A 23 4.28 2.67 -7.24
N LYS A 24 4.82 2.60 -8.46
CA LYS A 24 4.27 3.27 -9.65
C LYS A 24 2.95 2.65 -10.09
N ASP A 25 2.80 1.34 -9.99
CA ASP A 25 1.68 0.60 -10.54
C ASP A 25 1.23 -0.58 -9.66
N LYS A 26 0.08 -1.17 -10.00
CA LYS A 26 -0.49 -2.29 -9.23
C LYS A 26 0.38 -3.54 -9.28
N GLN A 27 1.15 -3.74 -10.34
CA GLN A 27 1.98 -4.93 -10.51
C GLN A 27 3.17 -4.86 -9.55
N GLU A 28 3.84 -3.70 -9.49
CA GLU A 28 4.92 -3.45 -8.55
C GLU A 28 4.44 -3.53 -7.10
N LEU A 29 3.27 -2.96 -6.80
CA LEU A 29 2.65 -3.09 -5.48
C LEU A 29 2.43 -4.55 -5.08
N LYS A 30 1.80 -5.35 -5.96
CA LYS A 30 1.55 -6.77 -5.69
C LYS A 30 2.85 -7.55 -5.50
N LYS A 31 3.87 -7.27 -6.33
CA LYS A 31 5.17 -7.90 -6.21
C LYS A 31 5.84 -7.57 -4.87
N TRP A 32 5.81 -6.31 -4.45
CA TRP A 32 6.38 -5.88 -3.18
C TRP A 32 5.67 -6.54 -1.99
N ILE A 33 4.34 -6.58 -2.01
CA ILE A 33 3.55 -7.26 -0.97
C ILE A 33 3.90 -8.74 -0.94
N ALA A 34 3.93 -9.44 -2.07
CA ALA A 34 4.23 -10.87 -2.11
C ALA A 34 5.64 -11.20 -1.58
N ASP A 35 6.63 -10.36 -1.91
CA ASP A 35 8.02 -10.53 -1.46
C ASP A 35 8.20 -10.30 0.04
N ASN A 36 7.36 -9.44 0.64
CA ASN A 36 7.49 -9.03 2.04
C ASN A 36 6.41 -9.62 2.95
N GLN A 37 5.36 -10.25 2.39
CA GLN A 37 4.18 -10.74 3.10
C GLN A 37 4.52 -11.61 4.32
N ASP A 38 5.58 -12.42 4.24
CA ASP A 38 5.97 -13.29 5.36
C ASP A 38 6.50 -12.49 6.57
N LYS A 39 7.10 -11.32 6.31
CA LYS A 39 7.66 -10.40 7.32
C LYS A 39 6.63 -9.39 7.80
N LEU A 40 5.61 -9.11 7.00
CA LEU A 40 4.60 -8.09 7.29
C LEU A 40 3.49 -8.61 8.21
N ILE A 41 2.99 -7.71 9.05
CA ILE A 41 1.71 -7.85 9.73
C ILE A 41 0.66 -7.35 8.74
N MET A 42 0.01 -8.27 8.03
CA MET A 42 -0.93 -7.94 6.95
C MET A 42 -2.13 -7.11 7.43
N ASP A 43 -2.52 -7.26 8.69
CA ASP A 43 -3.60 -6.48 9.32
C ASP A 43 -3.25 -4.97 9.43
N GLU A 44 -1.96 -4.66 9.52
CA GLU A 44 -1.42 -3.30 9.66
C GLU A 44 -0.90 -2.74 8.31
N LEU A 45 -1.17 -3.43 7.20
CA LEU A 45 -0.79 -2.99 5.86
C LEU A 45 -1.72 -1.87 5.36
N LYS A 46 -1.19 -0.65 5.27
CA LYS A 46 -1.91 0.55 4.79
C LYS A 46 -1.40 0.96 3.41
N ILE A 47 -2.27 0.82 2.42
CA ILE A 47 -1.98 1.20 1.02
C ILE A 47 -2.80 2.45 0.67
N THR A 48 -2.13 3.50 0.21
CA THR A 48 -2.75 4.73 -0.27
C THR A 48 -2.58 4.85 -1.78
N ASP A 49 -3.68 4.84 -2.54
CA ASP A 49 -3.68 5.18 -3.97
C ASP A 49 -3.84 6.70 -4.14
N LYS A 50 -2.78 7.36 -4.59
CA LYS A 50 -2.70 8.80 -4.88
C LYS A 50 -3.60 9.23 -6.04
N ASN A 51 -3.96 8.30 -6.92
CA ASN A 51 -4.82 8.57 -8.07
C ASN A 51 -6.29 8.23 -7.79
N GLN A 52 -6.61 7.75 -6.58
CA GLN A 52 -7.98 7.49 -6.18
C GLN A 52 -8.63 8.82 -5.79
N ASN A 53 -9.70 9.17 -6.50
CA ASN A 53 -10.37 10.45 -6.35
C ASN A 53 -10.76 10.70 -4.87
N PRO A 54 -10.49 11.88 -4.28
CA PRO A 54 -10.82 12.19 -2.88
C PRO A 54 -12.30 11.95 -2.54
N LEU A 55 -13.18 12.05 -3.52
CA LEU A 55 -14.62 11.82 -3.37
C LEU A 55 -15.00 10.35 -3.08
N LEU A 56 -14.15 9.38 -3.48
CA LEU A 56 -14.34 7.96 -3.15
C LEU A 56 -13.95 7.64 -1.69
N LYS A 57 -13.21 8.51 -0.99
CA LYS A 57 -12.94 8.34 0.45
C LYS A 57 -14.16 8.67 1.33
N LEU A 58 -15.12 9.45 0.82
CA LEU A 58 -16.30 9.91 1.56
C LEU A 58 -17.46 8.91 1.50
N LEU A 59 -17.51 8.09 0.44
CA LEU A 59 -18.35 6.91 0.41
C LEU A 59 -17.58 5.79 1.10
N GLY A 60 -17.92 5.47 2.35
CA GLY A 60 -17.31 4.45 3.20
C GLY A 60 -17.37 3.02 2.64
N ILE A 61 -16.85 2.80 1.44
CA ILE A 61 -16.67 1.50 0.85
C ILE A 61 -15.45 0.90 1.55
N LYS A 62 -15.71 0.23 2.68
CA LYS A 62 -14.90 -0.88 3.17
C LYS A 62 -14.75 -1.87 2.01
N LYS A 63 -13.74 -1.69 1.16
CA LYS A 63 -13.26 -2.78 0.32
C LYS A 63 -12.26 -3.56 1.15
N PHE A 64 -12.79 -4.62 1.77
CA PHE A 64 -12.01 -5.79 2.14
C PHE A 64 -11.22 -6.23 0.90
N TYR A 65 -9.90 -6.27 1.03
CA TYR A 65 -9.01 -7.06 0.21
C TYR A 65 -8.07 -7.79 1.15
#